data_AF-A0A7K1DRH5-F1
#
_entry.id   AF-A0A7K1DRH5-F1
#
_cell.length_a   1.000
_cell.length_b   1.000
_cell.length_c   1.000
_cell.angle_alpha   90.00
_cell.angle_beta   90.00
_cell.angle_gamma   90.00
#
_symmetry.space_group_name_H-M   'P 1'
#
loop_
_entity.id
_entity.type
_entity.pdbx_description
1 polymer ?
#
loop_
_entity_poly.entity_id
_entity_poly.type
_entity_poly.pdbx_seq_one_letter_code
_entity_poly.pdbx_strand_id
1 'polypeptide(L)' 'MPRSFHSGQRVRVSTVDTDGLPMVRYGTVGADAVSENPIVVIYDNLAGSDLVNSSEIELLDLDLIELRLTGTDLLN' A
#
# COMPACT_ATOMS: atom_id res chain seq x y z
N MET A 1 -2.57 -21.08 -6.83
CA MET A 1 -3.34 -20.07 -7.58
C MET A 1 -2.58 -18.75 -7.42
N PRO A 2 -2.28 -18.02 -8.51
CA PRO A 2 -1.64 -16.72 -8.41
C PRO A 2 -2.52 -15.77 -7.60
N ARG A 3 -1.90 -14.92 -6.77
CA ARG A 3 -2.62 -13.92 -5.99
C ARG A 3 -2.93 -12.73 -6.90
N SER A 4 -4.17 -12.27 -6.87
CA SER A 4 -4.58 -11.04 -7.56
C SER A 4 -4.48 -9.85 -6.62
N PHE A 5 -3.97 -8.75 -7.15
CA PHE A 5 -3.94 -7.45 -6.51
C PHE A 5 -4.82 -6.50 -7.30
N HIS A 6 -5.65 -5.75 -6.60
CA HIS A 6 -6.57 -4.78 -7.17
C HIS A 6 -6.18 -3.38 -6.74
N SER A 7 -6.26 -2.44 -7.67
CA SER A 7 -6.04 -1.03 -7.40
C SER A 7 -6.89 -0.56 -6.21
N GLY A 8 -6.28 0.23 -5.33
CA GLY A 8 -6.93 0.73 -4.12
C GLY A 8 -6.81 -0.18 -2.89
N GLN A 9 -6.33 -1.41 -3.04
CA GLN A 9 -6.08 -2.28 -1.90
C GLN A 9 -4.93 -1.78 -1.02
N ARG A 10 -5.10 -1.90 0.29
CA ARG A 10 -4.10 -1.53 1.28
C ARG A 10 -3.08 -2.64 1.47
N VAL A 11 -1.82 -2.24 1.57
CA VAL A 11 -0.70 -3.17 1.66
C VAL A 11 0.29 -2.76 2.74
N ARG A 12 0.88 -3.78 3.36
CA ARG A 12 2.11 -3.70 4.13
C ARG A 12 3.21 -4.34 3.29
N VAL A 13 4.26 -3.59 3.03
CA VAL A 13 5.45 -4.04 2.30
C VAL A 13 6.58 -4.26 3.30
N SER A 14 7.15 -5.47 3.31
CA SER A 14 8.31 -5.81 4.14
C SER A 14 9.52 -6.10 3.25
N THR A 15 10.52 -5.24 3.30
CA THR A 15 11.77 -5.38 2.54
C THR A 15 12.99 -5.24 3.46
N VAL A 16 14.17 -5.26 2.86
CA VAL A 16 15.45 -4.92 3.51
C VAL A 16 15.97 -3.66 2.84
N ASP A 17 16.32 -2.64 3.61
CA ASP A 17 16.89 -1.40 3.07
C ASP A 17 18.37 -1.60 2.67
N THR A 18 18.95 -0.60 2.03
CA THR A 18 20.33 -0.58 1.51
C THR A 18 21.41 -0.80 2.57
N ASP A 19 21.10 -0.55 3.84
CA ASP A 19 21.95 -0.82 4.99
C ASP A 19 21.83 -2.26 5.53
N GLY A 20 20.97 -3.08 4.92
CA GLY A 20 20.71 -4.45 5.35
C GLY A 20 19.71 -4.56 6.50
N LEU A 21 19.07 -3.46 6.92
CA LEU A 21 18.09 -3.49 8.00
C LEU A 21 16.68 -3.79 7.48
N PRO A 22 15.88 -4.58 8.22
CA PRO A 22 14.48 -4.81 7.87
C PRO A 22 13.71 -3.49 7.87
N MET A 23 12.92 -3.28 6.83
CA MET A 23 12.11 -2.10 6.65
C MET A 23 10.66 -2.48 6.36
N VAL A 24 9.74 -1.76 6.98
CA VAL A 24 8.30 -1.93 6.78
C VAL A 24 7.70 -0.62 6.31
N ARG A 25 6.97 -0.65 5.20
CA ARG A 25 6.24 0.50 4.67
C ARG A 25 4.80 0.14 4.38
N TYR A 26 3.94 1.15 4.43
CA TYR A 26 2.52 1.01 4.14
C TYR A 26 2.15 1.81 2.91
N GLY A 27 1.19 1.30 2.14
CA GLY A 27 0.80 1.92 0.89
C GLY A 27 -0.47 1.32 0.31
N THR A 28 -0.71 1.69 -0.94
CA THR A 28 -1.88 1.30 -1.71
C THR A 28 -1.44 0.72 -3.05
N VAL A 29 -2.08 -0.35 -3.50
CA VAL A 29 -1.87 -0.88 -4.86
C VAL A 29 -2.32 0.17 -5.89
N GLY A 30 -1.43 0.52 -6.80
CA GLY A 30 -1.68 1.57 -7.81
C GLY A 30 -2.35 1.09 -9.09
N ALA A 31 -2.30 -0.21 -9.40
CA ALA A 31 -2.91 -0.80 -10.58
C ALA A 31 -3.20 -2.29 -10.38
N ASP A 32 -4.20 -2.82 -11.11
CA ASP A 32 -4.52 -4.24 -11.09
C ASP A 32 -3.37 -5.08 -11.64
N ALA A 33 -3.00 -6.14 -10.90
CA ALA A 33 -1.90 -7.02 -11.27
C ALA A 33 -2.07 -8.43 -10.67
N VAL A 34 -1.37 -9.39 -11.26
CA VAL A 34 -1.23 -10.75 -10.73
C VAL A 34 0.15 -10.93 -10.15
N SER A 35 0.30 -11.82 -9.16
CA SER A 35 1.53 -12.01 -8.37
C SER A 35 2.79 -12.37 -9.17
N GLU A 36 2.65 -12.76 -10.43
CA GLU A 36 3.77 -13.06 -11.34
C GLU A 36 4.45 -11.79 -11.88
N ASN A 37 3.78 -10.64 -11.79
CA ASN A 37 4.31 -9.34 -12.20
C ASN A 37 4.63 -8.48 -10.96
N PRO A 38 5.59 -7.53 -11.08
CA PRO A 38 5.80 -6.52 -10.06
C PRO A 38 4.51 -5.71 -9.83
N ILE A 39 4.21 -5.45 -8.56
CA ILE A 39 3.01 -4.73 -8.13
C ILE A 39 3.38 -3.27 -7.92
N VAL A 40 2.66 -2.35 -8.56
CA VAL A 40 2.83 -0.92 -8.32
C VAL A 40 2.26 -0.59 -6.94
N VAL A 41 3.09 -0.07 -6.04
CA VAL A 41 2.68 0.39 -4.71
C VAL A 41 2.93 1.89 -4.58
N ILE A 42 1.89 2.63 -4.24
CA ILE A 42 1.97 4.05 -3.87
C ILE A 42 2.10 4.11 -2.35
N TYR A 43 3.25 4.54 -1.85
CA TYR A 43 3.53 4.58 -0.41
C TYR A 43 2.90 5.79 0.28
N ASP A 44 2.44 5.62 1.51
CA ASP A 44 1.71 6.67 2.25
C ASP A 44 2.59 7.88 2.61
N ASN A 45 3.87 7.63 2.85
CA ASN A 45 4.81 8.60 3.38
C ASN A 45 5.83 9.09 2.34
N LEU A 46 5.64 8.75 1.06
CA LEU A 46 6.54 9.13 -0.02
C LEU A 46 5.76 9.71 -1.19
N ALA A 47 6.30 10.77 -1.78
CA ALA A 47 5.80 11.29 -3.04
C ALA A 47 6.25 10.35 -4.18
N GLY A 48 5.46 9.34 -4.50
CA GLY A 48 5.71 8.45 -5.65
C GLY A 48 5.21 7.03 -5.46
N SER A 49 5.53 6.20 -6.45
CA SER A 49 5.24 4.76 -6.47
C SER A 49 6.50 3.95 -6.71
N ASP A 50 6.47 2.69 -6.30
CA ASP A 50 7.54 1.72 -6.55
C ASP A 50 6.97 0.40 -7.10
N LEU A 51 7.82 -0.40 -7.75
CA LEU A 51 7.50 -1.74 -8.21
C LEU A 51 7.97 -2.77 -7.19
N VAL A 52 7.03 -3.47 -6.57
CA VAL A 52 7.29 -4.36 -5.43
C VAL A 52 7.02 -5.81 -5.81
N ASN A 53 7.87 -6.74 -5.35
CA ASN A 53 7.61 -8.16 -5.55
C ASN A 53 6.41 -8.60 -4.70
N SER A 54 5.51 -9.40 -5.29
CA SER A 54 4.33 -9.91 -4.58
C SER A 54 4.66 -10.69 -3.29
N SER A 55 5.86 -11.27 -3.17
CA SER A 55 6.33 -11.97 -1.97
C SER A 55 6.59 -11.03 -0.78
N GLU A 56 6.82 -9.75 -1.04
CA GLU A 56 7.09 -8.72 -0.02
C GLU A 56 5.80 -8.07 0.47
N ILE A 57 4.65 -8.44 -0.11
CA ILE A 57 3.37 -7.76 0.08
C ILE A 57 2.39 -8.60 0.91
N GLU A 58 1.91 -7.98 1.97
CA GLU A 58 0.77 -8.41 2.77
C GLU A 58 -0.42 -7.48 2.51
N LEU A 59 -1.54 -8.04 2.05
CA LEU A 59 -2.80 -7.28 1.93
C LEU A 59 -3.34 -7.03 3.34
N LEU A 60 -3.70 -5.78 3.60
CA LEU A 60 -4.36 -5.38 4.83
C LEU A 60 -5.85 -5.30 4.60
N ASP A 61 -6.60 -5.97 5.47
CA ASP A 61 -8.04 -5.76 5.58
C ASP A 61 -8.26 -4.60 6.55
N LEU A 62 -8.92 -3.54 6.07
CA LEU A 62 -9.31 -2.42 6.91
C LEU A 62 -10.78 -2.60 7.27
N ASP A 63 -11.05 -2.79 8.55
CA ASP A 63 -12.39 -3.01 9.09
C ASP A 63 -13.18 -1.71 9.24
N LEU A 64 -12.52 -0.61 9.63
CA LEU A 64 -13.13 0.69 9.81
C LEU A 64 -12.20 1.82 9.40
N ILE A 65 -12.71 2.69 8.53
CA ILE A 65 -12.12 4.01 8.25
C ILE A 65 -13.14 5.06 8.65
N GLU A 66 -12.82 5.90 9.63
CA GLU A 66 -13.66 7.02 10.06
C GLU A 66 -12.98 8.34 9.74
N LEU A 67 -13.66 9.19 8.96
CA LEU A 67 -13.30 10.60 8.78
C LEU A 67 -14.23 11.44 9.66
N ARG A 68 -13.74 11.85 10.82
CA ARG A 68 -14.50 12.70 11.75
C ARG A 68 -14.16 14.18 11.54
N LEU A 69 -15.06 14.89 10.88
CA LEU A 69 -15.00 16.35 10.70
C LEU A 69 -15.93 17.03 11.70
N THR A 70 -15.48 18.11 12.34
CA THR A 70 -16.31 18.88 13.28
C THR A 70 -16.09 20.38 13.10
N GLY A 71 -17.15 21.18 13.23
CA GLY A 71 -17.06 22.64 13.24
C GLY A 71 -17.02 23.29 11.85
N THR A 72 -16.40 24.48 11.79
CA THR A 72 -16.25 25.32 10.58
C THR A 72 -15.48 24.65 9.44
N ASP A 73 -14.82 23.50 9.67
CA ASP A 73 -14.10 22.71 8.66
C ASP A 73 -15.00 22.13 7.55
N LEU A 74 -16.32 22.21 7.74
CA LEU A 74 -17.34 21.85 6.74
C LEU A 74 -17.85 23.05 5.92
N LEU A 75 -17.40 24.27 6.23
CA LEU A 75 -17.78 25.48 5.50
C LEU A 75 -16.75 25.75 4.39
N ASN A 76 -16.99 25.14 3.23
CA ASN A 76 -16.60 25.66 1.92
C ASN A 76 -17.82 25.66 1.01
#